data_AF-A0A661P1Q4-F1
#
_entry.id   AF-A0A661P1Q4-F1
#
_cell.length_a   1.000
_cell.length_b   1.000
_cell.length_c   1.000
_cell.angle_alpha   90.00
_cell.angle_beta   90.00
_cell.angle_gamma   90.00
#
_symmetry.space_group_name_H-M   'P 1'
#
loop_
_entity.id
_entity.type
_entity.pdbx_description
1 polymer ?
#
loop_
_entity_poly.entity_id
_entity_poly.type
_entity_poly.pdbx_seq_one_letter_code
_entity_poly.pdbx_strand_id
1 'polypeptide(L)'
;MGDQIAEAAGKLVPLLLLLLVVFGSLILLAVLLRAKVRAERGARRRGRRQPGQFQDGDVVSVLGRSFSVERVEQAGESDTLLLLGGERSARLIWHRGREQASYFPGRLDSLDGAADLPERLLHDQISFERSSPPGRLADGTRLGIYQASSGQLLLVEAGQQLLLWRGKAIPAEGVELIED
;
A
#
# COMPACT_ATOMS: atom_id res chain seq x y z
N MET A 1 -51.47 32.69 26.17
CA MET A 1 -50.71 31.52 25.64
C MET A 1 -49.76 31.88 24.49
N GLY A 2 -49.84 33.08 23.86
CA GLY A 2 -48.89 33.51 22.82
C GLY A 2 -47.52 33.94 23.33
N ASP A 3 -47.43 34.46 24.57
CA ASP A 3 -46.17 35.01 25.11
C ASP A 3 -45.14 33.92 25.48
N GLN A 4 -45.58 32.70 25.81
CA GLN A 4 -44.66 31.58 26.11
C GLN A 4 -43.97 31.02 24.85
N ILE A 5 -44.55 31.19 23.67
CA ILE A 5 -43.96 30.76 22.40
C ILE A 5 -42.87 31.76 21.95
N ALA A 6 -43.08 33.05 22.20
CA ALA A 6 -42.10 34.10 21.90
C ALA A 6 -40.84 33.99 22.77
N GLU A 7 -40.99 33.66 24.06
CA GLU A 7 -39.85 33.46 24.97
C GLU A 7 -39.03 32.21 24.65
N ALA A 8 -39.67 31.12 24.20
CA ALA A 8 -39.00 29.90 23.77
C ALA A 8 -38.25 30.10 22.43
N ALA A 9 -38.83 30.84 21.48
CA ALA A 9 -38.16 31.19 20.22
C ALA A 9 -36.93 32.08 20.46
N GLY A 10 -36.99 33.01 21.41
CA GLY A 10 -35.88 33.90 21.76
C GLY A 10 -34.61 33.18 22.25
N LYS A 11 -34.74 31.99 22.86
CA LYS A 11 -33.60 31.17 23.30
C LYS A 11 -33.08 30.20 22.25
N LEU A 12 -33.91 29.85 21.25
CA LEU A 12 -33.54 28.94 20.16
C LEU A 12 -32.73 29.63 19.07
N VAL A 13 -33.02 30.90 18.77
CA VAL A 13 -32.28 31.70 17.77
C VAL A 13 -30.77 31.81 18.08
N PRO A 14 -30.33 32.17 19.30
CA PRO A 14 -28.89 32.22 19.60
C PRO A 14 -28.22 30.85 19.57
N LEU A 15 -28.95 29.78 19.93
CA LEU A 15 -28.44 28.40 19.87
C LEU A 15 -28.21 27.96 18.42
N LEU A 16 -29.14 28.28 17.51
CA LEU A 16 -29.02 28.00 16.07
C LEU A 16 -27.86 28.79 15.44
N LEU A 17 -27.69 30.06 15.82
CA LEU A 17 -26.56 30.88 15.37
C LEU A 17 -25.23 30.29 15.85
N LEU A 18 -25.14 29.85 17.11
CA LEU A 18 -23.95 29.18 17.64
C LEU A 18 -23.64 27.91 16.83
N LEU A 19 -24.65 27.10 16.54
CA LEU A 19 -24.50 25.87 15.77
C LEU A 19 -23.99 26.16 14.35
N LEU A 20 -24.50 27.21 13.71
CA LEU A 20 -24.08 27.64 12.38
C LEU A 20 -22.62 28.11 12.37
N VAL A 21 -22.19 28.83 13.41
CA VAL A 21 -20.79 29.26 13.57
C VAL A 21 -19.87 28.06 13.78
N VAL A 22 -20.25 27.11 14.64
CA VAL A 22 -19.45 25.89 14.89
C VAL A 22 -19.33 25.06 13.61
N PHE A 23 -20.45 24.76 12.94
CA PHE A 23 -20.40 24.01 11.68
C PHE A 23 -19.66 24.75 10.57
N GLY A 24 -19.88 26.07 10.44
CA GLY A 24 -19.16 26.90 9.49
C GLY A 24 -17.65 26.86 9.72
N SER A 25 -17.22 26.93 10.98
CA SER A 25 -15.80 26.85 11.35
C SER A 25 -15.20 25.46 11.07
N LEU A 26 -15.94 24.38 11.29
CA LEU A 26 -15.50 23.02 10.98
C LEU A 26 -15.36 22.80 9.47
N ILE A 27 -16.32 23.28 8.68
CA ILE A 27 -16.25 23.22 7.21
C ILE A 27 -15.05 24.03 6.72
N LEU A 28 -14.86 25.26 7.23
CA LEU A 28 -13.73 26.11 6.86
C LEU A 28 -12.40 25.44 7.21
N LEU A 29 -12.29 24.84 8.41
CA LEU A 29 -11.11 24.10 8.83
C LEU A 29 -10.84 22.89 7.94
N ALA A 30 -11.87 22.12 7.58
CA ALA A 30 -11.76 20.99 6.66
C ALA A 30 -11.30 21.44 5.26
N VAL A 31 -11.83 22.56 4.75
CA VAL A 31 -11.41 23.14 3.47
C VAL A 31 -9.96 23.61 3.52
N LEU A 32 -9.55 24.28 4.59
CA LEU A 32 -8.18 24.74 4.80
C LEU A 32 -7.20 23.57 4.94
N LEU A 33 -7.55 22.52 5.67
CA LEU A 33 -6.77 21.29 5.77
C LEU A 33 -6.64 20.62 4.40
N ARG A 34 -7.74 20.51 3.64
CA ARG A 34 -7.73 19.95 2.29
C ARG A 34 -6.89 20.77 1.31
N ALA A 35 -6.93 22.09 1.42
CA ALA A 35 -6.11 23.01 0.65
C ALA A 35 -4.63 22.91 1.03
N LYS A 36 -4.30 22.82 2.34
CA LYS A 36 -2.94 22.62 2.84
C LYS A 36 -2.37 21.29 2.38
N VAL A 37 -3.13 20.21 2.49
CA VAL A 37 -2.77 18.88 1.97
C VAL A 37 -2.55 18.94 0.45
N ARG A 38 -3.40 19.66 -0.30
CA ARG A 38 -3.19 19.89 -1.74
C ARG A 38 -1.95 20.73 -2.04
N ALA A 39 -1.65 21.75 -1.25
CA ALA A 39 -0.49 22.61 -1.45
C ALA A 39 0.82 21.88 -1.13
N GLU A 40 0.85 21.09 -0.05
CA GLU A 40 1.97 20.21 0.29
C GLU A 40 2.17 19.09 -0.75
N ARG A 41 1.08 18.57 -1.33
CA ARG A 41 1.14 17.63 -2.46
C ARG A 41 1.56 18.29 -3.78
N GLY A 42 1.13 19.53 -4.03
CA GLY A 42 1.42 20.29 -5.26
C GLY A 42 2.85 20.82 -5.34
N ALA A 43 3.47 21.16 -4.21
CA ALA A 43 4.85 21.64 -4.15
C ALA A 43 5.89 20.54 -4.44
N ARG A 44 5.50 19.26 -4.41
CA ARG A 44 6.38 18.11 -4.72
C ARG A 44 6.40 17.72 -6.21
N ARG A 45 5.74 18.48 -7.09
CA ARG A 45 5.58 18.10 -8.51
C ARG A 45 6.37 18.97 -9.48
N ARG A 46 7.46 18.39 -10.00
CA ARG A 46 7.88 18.55 -11.41
C ARG A 46 8.84 17.41 -11.75
N GLY A 47 8.31 16.39 -12.41
CA GLY A 47 9.07 15.28 -12.97
C GLY A 47 8.16 14.08 -13.15
N ARG A 48 7.77 13.80 -14.41
CA ARG A 48 7.11 12.55 -14.82
C ARG A 48 8.03 11.41 -14.39
N ARG A 49 7.68 10.67 -13.34
CA ARG A 49 8.56 9.63 -12.79
C ARG A 49 8.55 8.43 -13.71
N GLN A 50 9.73 7.85 -13.93
CA GLN A 50 9.83 6.62 -14.73
C GLN A 50 9.23 5.44 -13.93
N PRO A 51 8.63 4.45 -14.61
CA PRO A 51 8.22 3.19 -13.98
C PRO A 51 9.37 2.58 -13.18
N GLY A 52 9.13 2.17 -11.93
CA GLY A 52 10.18 1.67 -11.03
C GLY A 52 10.79 2.69 -10.07
N GLN A 53 10.44 3.98 -10.19
CA GLN A 53 10.82 5.03 -9.23
C GLN A 53 9.67 5.34 -8.27
N PHE A 54 9.34 4.36 -7.44
CA PHE A 54 8.29 4.47 -6.43
C PHE A 54 8.83 5.10 -5.14
N GLN A 55 7.96 5.79 -4.41
CA GLN A 55 8.25 6.37 -3.10
C GLN A 55 7.12 6.10 -2.11
N ASP A 56 7.46 6.17 -0.82
CA ASP A 56 6.48 6.08 0.26
C ASP A 56 5.40 7.17 0.09
N GLY A 57 4.14 6.75 0.16
CA GLY A 57 2.96 7.61 -0.04
C GLY A 57 2.50 7.75 -1.48
N ASP A 58 3.21 7.19 -2.47
CA ASP A 58 2.73 7.13 -3.85
C ASP A 58 1.44 6.29 -3.95
N VAL A 59 0.64 6.51 -4.99
CA VAL A 59 -0.52 5.66 -5.31
C VAL A 59 -0.23 4.93 -6.62
N VAL A 60 -0.34 3.61 -6.59
CA VAL A 60 -0.07 2.76 -7.75
C VAL A 60 -1.32 1.98 -8.14
N SER A 61 -1.61 1.91 -9.43
CA SER A 61 -2.58 0.97 -10.01
C SER A 61 -1.86 -0.32 -10.32
N VAL A 62 -2.28 -1.42 -9.71
CA VAL A 62 -1.80 -2.77 -10.04
C VAL A 62 -2.96 -3.56 -10.60
N LEU A 63 -2.89 -3.92 -11.89
CA LEU A 63 -3.96 -4.63 -12.60
C LEU A 63 -5.33 -3.92 -12.49
N GLY A 64 -5.33 -2.58 -12.55
CA GLY A 64 -6.53 -1.75 -12.47
C GLY A 64 -7.07 -1.53 -11.04
N ARG A 65 -6.35 -1.96 -10.00
CA ARG A 65 -6.68 -1.69 -8.59
C ARG A 65 -5.70 -0.71 -7.99
N SER A 66 -6.21 0.34 -7.34
CA SER A 66 -5.37 1.35 -6.70
C SER A 66 -4.93 0.92 -5.30
N PHE A 67 -3.64 1.10 -5.02
CA PHE A 67 -3.03 0.86 -3.73
C PHE A 67 -2.21 2.07 -3.31
N SER A 68 -2.15 2.34 -2.00
CA SER A 68 -1.18 3.27 -1.45
C SER A 68 0.13 2.52 -1.20
N VAL A 69 1.25 3.08 -1.62
CA VAL A 69 2.58 2.58 -1.29
C VAL A 69 2.88 2.98 0.15
N GLU A 70 2.81 2.03 1.08
CA GLU A 70 3.12 2.27 2.49
C GLU A 70 4.63 2.37 2.70
N ARG A 71 5.39 1.55 1.97
CA ARG A 71 6.83 1.50 2.08
C ARG A 71 7.49 0.96 0.82
N VAL A 72 8.63 1.55 0.46
CA VAL A 72 9.52 1.09 -0.60
C VAL A 72 10.80 0.57 0.01
N GLU A 73 11.16 -0.68 -0.29
CA GLU A 73 12.38 -1.29 0.20
C GLU A 73 13.16 -1.95 -0.93
N GLN A 74 14.48 -1.83 -0.87
CA GLN A 74 15.36 -2.49 -1.83
C GLN A 74 15.56 -3.95 -1.42
N ALA A 75 15.25 -4.87 -2.32
CA ALA A 75 15.26 -6.31 -2.11
C ALA A 75 16.42 -6.96 -2.90
N GLY A 76 17.65 -6.67 -2.51
CA GLY A 76 18.84 -7.03 -3.31
C GLY A 76 19.17 -5.99 -4.38
N GLU A 77 20.08 -6.31 -5.30
CA GLU A 77 20.65 -5.30 -6.22
C GLU A 77 19.64 -4.78 -7.26
N SER A 78 18.74 -5.64 -7.72
CA SER A 78 17.89 -5.37 -8.89
C SER A 78 16.40 -5.28 -8.57
N ASP A 79 15.97 -5.72 -7.39
CA ASP A 79 14.55 -5.82 -7.06
C ASP A 79 14.15 -4.74 -6.04
N THR A 80 12.98 -4.15 -6.24
CA THR A 80 12.38 -3.19 -5.30
C THR A 80 11.06 -3.79 -4.79
N LEU A 81 10.98 -4.02 -3.48
CA LEU A 81 9.77 -4.43 -2.79
C LEU A 81 8.93 -3.20 -2.44
N LEU A 82 7.64 -3.30 -2.74
CA LEU A 82 6.62 -2.31 -2.43
C LEU A 82 5.62 -2.97 -1.49
N LEU A 83 5.51 -2.42 -0.28
CA LEU A 83 4.44 -2.75 0.65
C LEU A 83 3.24 -1.89 0.29
N LEU A 84 2.15 -2.55 -0.11
CA LEU A 84 0.97 -1.89 -0.62
C LEU A 84 -0.15 -1.96 0.44
N GLY A 85 -0.59 -0.78 0.85
CA GLY A 85 -1.71 -0.56 1.76
C GLY A 85 -3.04 -0.44 1.03
N GLY A 86 -4.13 -0.73 1.75
CA GLY A 86 -5.49 -0.72 1.25
C GLY A 86 -6.40 -1.66 2.04
N GLU A 87 -7.53 -2.07 1.46
CA GLU A 87 -8.45 -3.05 2.09
C GLU A 87 -7.79 -4.42 2.33
N ARG A 88 -6.74 -4.75 1.57
CA ARG A 88 -5.90 -5.94 1.75
C ARG A 88 -4.44 -5.55 1.59
N SER A 89 -3.58 -5.90 2.56
CA SER A 89 -2.14 -5.72 2.45
C SER A 89 -1.59 -6.59 1.33
N ALA A 90 -1.11 -5.95 0.26
CA ALA A 90 -0.51 -6.60 -0.88
C ALA A 90 0.99 -6.31 -0.93
N ARG A 91 1.73 -7.11 -1.69
CA ARG A 91 3.15 -6.87 -1.97
C ARG A 91 3.36 -6.85 -3.46
N LEU A 92 4.22 -5.96 -3.93
CA LEU A 92 4.65 -5.90 -5.32
C LEU A 92 6.18 -5.88 -5.35
N ILE A 93 6.78 -6.77 -6.14
CA ILE A 93 8.22 -6.76 -6.37
C ILE A 93 8.44 -6.28 -7.79
N TRP A 94 9.12 -5.15 -7.93
CA TRP A 94 9.53 -4.61 -9.21
C TRP A 94 10.91 -5.11 -9.60
N HIS A 95 11.03 -5.77 -10.75
CA HIS A 95 12.31 -6.29 -11.25
C HIS A 95 12.94 -5.27 -12.19
N ARG A 96 13.93 -4.50 -11.70
CA ARG A 96 14.59 -3.48 -12.52
C ARG A 96 15.29 -4.14 -13.71
N GLY A 97 15.10 -3.56 -14.90
CA GLY A 97 15.70 -4.04 -16.15
C GLY A 97 15.01 -5.24 -16.79
N ARG A 98 13.92 -5.78 -16.20
CA ARG A 98 13.16 -6.92 -16.78
C ARG A 98 11.76 -6.56 -17.27
N GLU A 99 11.36 -5.28 -17.18
CA GLU A 99 10.01 -4.80 -17.55
C GLU A 99 8.88 -5.69 -17.00
N GLN A 100 9.08 -6.22 -15.79
CA GLN A 100 8.18 -7.17 -15.15
C GLN A 100 8.09 -6.88 -13.66
N ALA A 101 6.92 -7.17 -13.09
CA ALA A 101 6.71 -7.13 -11.66
C ALA A 101 6.04 -8.43 -11.17
N SER A 102 6.21 -8.75 -9.90
CA SER A 102 5.53 -9.86 -9.24
C SER A 102 4.54 -9.30 -8.22
N TYR A 103 3.26 -9.58 -8.42
CA TYR A 103 2.17 -9.08 -7.59
C TYR A 103 1.58 -10.16 -6.68
N PHE A 104 1.49 -9.85 -5.39
CA PHE A 104 1.07 -10.74 -4.30
C PHE A 104 -0.12 -10.12 -3.53
N PRO A 105 -1.38 -10.42 -3.91
CA PRO A 105 -2.58 -9.73 -3.43
C PRO A 105 -2.99 -9.99 -1.97
N GLY A 106 -2.32 -10.90 -1.26
CA GLY A 106 -2.66 -11.21 0.13
C GLY A 106 -1.82 -12.34 0.72
N ARG A 107 -1.68 -12.32 2.05
CA ARG A 107 -0.97 -13.35 2.81
C ARG A 107 -1.79 -14.63 2.81
N LEU A 108 -1.12 -15.76 2.59
CA LEU A 108 -1.70 -17.09 2.73
C LEU A 108 -1.54 -17.56 4.17
N ASP A 109 -0.31 -17.92 4.55
CA ASP A 109 -0.05 -18.67 5.77
C ASP A 109 1.14 -18.11 6.57
N SER A 110 1.23 -18.57 7.82
CA SER A 110 2.43 -18.53 8.63
C SER A 110 2.99 -19.94 8.70
N LEU A 111 4.25 -20.11 8.31
CA LEU A 111 4.99 -21.35 8.51
C LEU A 111 5.87 -21.17 9.74
N ASP A 112 5.72 -22.09 10.69
CA ASP A 112 6.61 -22.17 11.85
C ASP A 112 7.83 -23.02 11.49
N GLY A 113 9.02 -22.56 11.87
CA GLY A 113 10.14 -23.48 12.06
C GLY A 113 11.13 -23.69 10.90
N ALA A 114 11.50 -22.66 10.14
CA ALA A 114 12.77 -22.73 9.41
C ALA A 114 13.58 -21.45 9.56
N ALA A 115 14.84 -21.63 9.97
CA ALA A 115 15.86 -20.58 10.09
C ALA A 115 16.46 -20.18 8.73
N ASP A 116 15.93 -20.75 7.64
CA ASP A 116 16.46 -20.50 6.29
C ASP A 116 15.37 -20.64 5.22
N LEU A 117 15.53 -19.82 4.18
CA LEU A 117 14.73 -19.91 2.97
C LEU A 117 15.21 -21.10 2.12
N PRO A 118 14.37 -22.12 1.88
CA PRO A 118 14.77 -23.31 1.12
C PRO A 118 14.96 -23.00 -0.37
N GLU A 119 15.65 -23.85 -1.12
CA GLU A 119 15.73 -23.75 -2.59
C GLU A 119 14.43 -24.16 -3.28
N ARG A 120 13.69 -25.08 -2.66
CA ARG A 120 12.45 -25.62 -3.19
C ARG A 120 11.38 -25.62 -2.10
N LEU A 121 10.17 -25.20 -2.46
CA LEU A 121 9.03 -25.11 -1.55
C LEU A 121 7.89 -25.97 -2.10
N LEU A 122 7.30 -26.83 -1.26
CA LEU A 122 6.09 -27.57 -1.62
C LEU A 122 4.88 -26.86 -1.01
N HIS A 123 3.93 -26.47 -1.85
CA HIS A 123 2.67 -25.83 -1.42
C HIS A 123 1.53 -26.33 -2.29
N ASP A 124 0.40 -26.73 -1.69
CA ASP A 124 -0.74 -27.33 -2.41
C ASP A 124 -0.34 -28.48 -3.36
N GLN A 125 0.59 -29.35 -2.94
CA GLN A 125 1.15 -30.44 -3.77
C GLN A 125 1.89 -29.97 -5.03
N ILE A 126 2.16 -28.67 -5.17
CA ILE A 126 2.95 -28.10 -6.26
C ILE A 126 4.34 -27.72 -5.73
N SER A 127 5.36 -28.14 -6.46
CA SER A 127 6.75 -27.78 -6.18
C SER A 127 7.08 -26.44 -6.84
N PHE A 128 7.54 -25.48 -6.05
CA PHE A 128 8.04 -24.19 -6.50
C PHE A 128 9.55 -24.11 -6.29
N GLU A 129 10.28 -23.59 -7.26
CA GLU A 129 11.73 -23.44 -7.20
C GLU A 129 12.09 -21.97 -7.04
N ARG A 130 13.10 -21.69 -6.20
CA ARG A 130 13.54 -20.32 -5.94
C ARG A 130 14.15 -19.71 -7.20
N SER A 131 13.60 -18.59 -7.66
CA SER A 131 13.97 -17.95 -8.93
C SER A 131 15.26 -17.11 -8.86
N SER A 132 15.69 -16.73 -7.66
CA SER A 132 16.84 -15.84 -7.42
C SER A 132 17.44 -16.06 -6.03
N PRO A 133 18.70 -15.64 -5.78
CA PRO A 133 19.24 -15.62 -4.42
C PRO A 133 18.33 -14.84 -3.46
N PRO A 134 18.24 -15.22 -2.17
CA PRO A 134 17.41 -14.51 -1.22
C PRO A 134 17.73 -13.02 -1.17
N GLY A 135 16.71 -12.19 -1.39
CA GLY A 135 16.82 -10.76 -1.12
C GLY A 135 16.92 -10.52 0.38
N ARG A 136 17.55 -9.41 0.76
CA ARG A 136 17.62 -8.95 2.15
C ARG A 136 17.19 -7.49 2.22
N LEU A 137 16.27 -7.20 3.13
CA LEU A 137 15.80 -5.86 3.44
C LEU A 137 16.70 -5.21 4.49
N ALA A 138 16.53 -3.89 4.67
CA ALA A 138 17.38 -3.10 5.58
C ALA A 138 17.27 -3.52 7.06
N ASP A 139 16.13 -4.07 7.46
CA ASP A 139 15.87 -4.58 8.81
C ASP A 139 16.40 -6.01 9.04
N GLY A 140 17.04 -6.61 8.03
CA GLY A 140 17.54 -7.98 8.07
C GLY A 140 16.54 -9.05 7.63
N THR A 141 15.28 -8.66 7.36
CA THR A 141 14.24 -9.56 6.81
C THR A 141 14.73 -10.14 5.48
N ARG A 142 14.59 -11.46 5.32
CA ARG A 142 14.96 -12.16 4.08
C ARG A 142 13.73 -12.48 3.27
N LEU A 143 13.86 -12.45 1.95
CA LEU A 143 12.79 -12.76 1.02
C LEU A 143 13.25 -13.75 -0.06
N GLY A 144 12.43 -14.75 -0.33
CA GLY A 144 12.61 -15.72 -1.39
C GLY A 144 11.44 -15.67 -2.35
N ILE A 145 11.73 -15.50 -3.64
CA ILE A 145 10.73 -15.60 -4.70
C ILE A 145 10.83 -17.00 -5.30
N TYR A 146 9.72 -17.69 -5.38
CA TYR A 146 9.63 -19.04 -5.93
C TYR A 146 8.68 -19.07 -7.11
N GLN A 147 9.01 -19.88 -8.11
CA GLN A 147 8.28 -19.99 -9.35
C GLN A 147 7.93 -21.44 -9.65
N ALA A 148 6.72 -21.64 -10.16
CA ALA A 148 6.25 -22.87 -10.77
C ALA A 148 5.48 -22.52 -12.04
N SER A 149 5.11 -23.53 -12.83
CA SER A 149 4.23 -23.34 -14.00
C SER A 149 2.86 -22.74 -13.63
N SER A 150 2.40 -22.97 -12.41
CA SER A 150 1.09 -22.51 -11.91
C SER A 150 1.09 -21.11 -11.30
N GLY A 151 2.25 -20.47 -11.11
CA GLY A 151 2.35 -19.14 -10.53
C GLY A 151 3.62 -18.88 -9.72
N GLN A 152 3.55 -17.91 -8.83
CA GLN A 152 4.66 -17.51 -7.97
C GLN A 152 4.28 -17.53 -6.50
N LEU A 153 5.27 -17.77 -5.66
CA LEU A 153 5.18 -17.62 -4.21
C LEU A 153 6.26 -16.65 -3.73
N LEU A 154 5.92 -15.88 -2.70
CA LEU A 154 6.85 -15.06 -1.96
C LEU A 154 6.89 -15.56 -0.54
N LEU A 155 8.08 -15.96 -0.08
CA LEU A 155 8.36 -16.33 1.29
C LEU A 155 9.16 -15.21 1.95
N VAL A 156 8.72 -14.73 3.11
CA VAL A 156 9.39 -13.67 3.88
C VAL A 156 9.73 -14.19 5.26
N GLU A 157 11.00 -14.11 5.64
CA GLU A 157 11.51 -14.47 6.96
C GLU A 157 11.55 -13.22 7.84
N ALA A 158 10.56 -13.09 8.72
CA ALA A 158 10.44 -12.00 9.67
C ALA A 158 10.63 -12.55 11.10
N GLY A 159 11.85 -12.42 11.62
CA GLY A 159 12.21 -13.00 12.92
C GLY A 159 12.20 -14.52 12.88
N GLN A 160 11.32 -15.16 13.67
CA GLN A 160 11.16 -16.62 13.71
C GLN A 160 10.00 -17.14 12.85
N GLN A 161 9.30 -16.25 12.15
CA GLN A 161 8.15 -16.59 11.33
C GLN A 161 8.49 -16.52 9.85
N LEU A 162 8.05 -17.54 9.12
CA LEU A 162 8.03 -17.53 7.67
C LEU A 162 6.63 -17.20 7.19
N LEU A 163 6.52 -16.13 6.42
CA LEU A 163 5.26 -15.61 5.92
C LEU A 163 5.16 -15.90 4.43
N LEU A 164 4.04 -16.50 4.01
CA LEU A 164 3.85 -16.91 2.62
C LEU A 164 2.78 -16.06 1.92
N TRP A 165 3.07 -15.65 0.69
CA TRP A 165 2.10 -15.05 -0.23
C TRP A 165 2.10 -15.81 -1.54
N ARG A 166 0.91 -15.91 -2.15
CA ARG A 166 0.75 -16.37 -3.54
C ARG A 166 0.54 -15.18 -4.44
N GLY A 167 1.18 -15.24 -5.60
CA GLY A 167 1.17 -14.16 -6.56
C GLY A 167 1.35 -14.66 -7.97
N LYS A 168 1.53 -13.69 -8.86
CA LYS A 168 1.78 -13.92 -10.27
C LYS A 168 2.71 -12.85 -10.83
N ALA A 169 3.43 -13.22 -11.87
CA ALA A 169 4.17 -12.27 -12.67
C ALA A 169 3.19 -11.45 -13.51
N ILE A 170 3.45 -10.15 -13.64
CA ILE A 170 2.69 -9.19 -14.44
C ILE A 170 3.66 -8.35 -15.26
N PRO A 171 3.27 -7.93 -16.47
CA PRO A 171 4.09 -6.98 -17.24
C PRO A 171 4.22 -5.65 -16.48
N ALA A 172 5.30 -4.90 -16.74
CA ALA A 172 5.51 -3.56 -16.20
C ALA A 172 4.31 -2.63 -16.46
N GLU A 173 3.69 -2.75 -17.64
CA GLU A 173 2.47 -2.02 -18.02
C GLU A 173 1.28 -2.29 -17.10
N GLY A 174 1.28 -3.44 -16.40
CA GLY A 174 0.28 -3.77 -15.39
C GLY A 174 0.45 -3.01 -14.07
N VAL A 175 1.48 -2.16 -13.95
CA VAL A 175 1.76 -1.30 -12.80
C VAL A 175 1.88 0.14 -13.27
N GLU A 176 0.93 0.97 -12.89
CA GLU A 176 0.91 2.38 -13.26
C GLU A 176 1.03 3.25 -12.00
N LEU A 177 1.88 4.26 -12.05
CA LEU A 177 1.87 5.31 -11.03
C LEU A 177 0.68 6.23 -11.32
N ILE A 178 -0.22 6.36 -10.35
CA ILE A 178 -1.35 7.29 -10.47
C ILE A 178 -0.84 8.67 -10.02
N GLU A 179 -0.48 9.49 -11.01
CA GLU A 179 -0.21 10.92 -10.78
C GLU A 179 -1.57 11.64 -10.62
N ASP A 180 -1.93 11.98 -9.36
CA ASP A 180 -3.05 12.89 -8.99
C ASP A 180 -3.11 14.22 -9.78
#